data_AF-A0A421K0T2-F1
#
_entry.id   AF-A0A421K0T2-F1
#
_cell.length_a   1.000
_cell.length_b   1.000
_cell.length_c   1.000
_cell.angle_alpha   90.00
_cell.angle_beta   90.00
_cell.angle_gamma   90.00
#
_symmetry.space_group_name_H-M   'P 1'
#
loop_
_entity.id
_entity.type
_entity.pdbx_description
1 polymer ?
#
loop_
_entity_poly.entity_id
_entity_poly.type
_entity_poly.pdbx_seq_one_letter_code
_entity_poly.pdbx_strand_id
1 'polypeptide(L)'
;MRWVVIALCLSGCSANFQTSFNPASPYHQIPVGSKVVLKQPLEVSAHRTRLFLQLGETMQLEDFDRYKANCNFELTSLTDGVQTIQPQTFTIKRVEGLMVQVVDRKPEYRFIPAGLDDQGTPMVTQGYHFWLESSQQPEVRRLSCRGAFDDMWATQPPSIEEIQQSMGNLAELQLAL
;
A
#
# COMPACT_ATOMS: atom_id res chain seq x y z
N MET A 1 6.35 38.83 44.03
CA MET A 1 7.05 37.55 43.80
C MET A 1 6.00 36.46 43.60
N ARG A 2 5.36 36.45 42.42
CA ARG A 2 4.11 35.70 42.19
C ARG A 2 3.91 35.48 40.68
N TRP A 3 4.93 34.91 40.02
CA TRP A 3 4.93 34.62 38.58
C TRP A 3 5.88 33.46 38.28
N VAL A 4 5.59 32.27 38.78
CA VAL A 4 6.17 31.03 38.25
C VAL A 4 5.08 29.98 38.36
N VAL A 5 5.04 29.04 37.42
CA VAL A 5 4.12 27.91 37.31
C VAL A 5 2.86 28.23 36.49
N ILE A 6 2.97 28.10 35.17
CA ILE A 6 2.09 27.34 34.25
C ILE A 6 2.75 27.50 32.86
N ALA A 7 3.75 26.67 32.56
CA ALA A 7 4.41 26.66 31.24
C ALA A 7 4.97 25.27 30.86
N LEU A 8 4.38 24.20 31.36
CA LEU A 8 4.74 22.84 30.96
C LEU A 8 3.47 22.01 30.82
N CYS A 9 2.97 21.81 29.60
CA CYS A 9 2.13 20.67 29.17
C CYS A 9 1.75 20.78 27.67
N LEU A 10 2.72 20.98 26.78
CA LEU A 10 2.49 20.96 25.31
C LEU A 10 3.51 20.09 24.54
N SER A 11 4.20 19.15 25.20
CA SER A 11 5.01 18.13 24.51
C SER A 11 4.18 16.86 24.32
N GLY A 12 3.39 16.80 23.24
CA GLY A 12 2.44 15.70 23.04
C GLY A 12 2.05 15.45 21.60
N CYS A 13 2.99 15.48 20.65
CA CYS A 13 2.81 14.88 19.32
C CYS A 13 4.15 14.31 18.82
N SER A 14 4.62 13.21 19.39
CA SER A 14 5.55 12.35 18.65
C SER A 14 4.70 11.36 17.85
N ALA A 15 4.47 11.69 16.57
CA ALA A 15 3.95 10.71 15.64
C ALA A 15 5.02 9.62 15.48
N ASN A 16 4.82 8.47 16.14
CA ASN A 16 5.66 7.29 15.97
C ASN A 16 5.34 6.66 14.61
N PHE A 17 5.76 7.31 13.53
CA PHE A 17 5.86 6.63 12.24
C PHE A 17 7.15 5.83 12.29
N GLN A 18 7.06 4.50 12.31
CA GLN A 18 8.23 3.64 12.14
C GLN A 18 8.78 3.93 10.75
N THR A 19 9.83 4.72 10.67
CA THR A 19 10.51 5.10 9.43
C THR A 19 11.97 4.70 9.54
N SER A 20 12.49 4.11 8.49
CA SER A 20 13.88 3.70 8.41
C SER A 20 14.53 4.28 7.17
N PHE A 21 15.80 4.67 7.30
CA PHE A 21 16.64 4.98 6.14
C PHE A 21 17.40 3.75 5.64
N ASN A 22 17.34 2.62 6.35
CA ASN A 22 17.92 1.36 5.90
C ASN A 22 17.09 0.78 4.74
N PRO A 23 17.65 0.61 3.53
CA PRO A 23 16.93 0.06 2.37
C PRO A 23 16.41 -1.36 2.58
N ALA A 24 17.03 -2.13 3.48
CA ALA A 24 16.59 -3.48 3.83
C ALA A 24 15.41 -3.49 4.82
N SER A 25 14.97 -2.33 5.32
CA SER A 25 13.86 -2.25 6.25
C SER A 25 12.53 -2.22 5.50
N PRO A 26 11.48 -2.92 5.98
CA PRO A 26 10.11 -2.77 5.45
C PRO A 26 9.59 -1.34 5.62
N TYR A 27 10.14 -0.60 6.59
CA TYR A 27 9.82 0.79 6.87
C TYR A 27 10.70 1.79 6.12
N HIS A 28 11.42 1.34 5.08
CA HIS A 28 12.24 2.24 4.26
C HIS A 28 11.39 3.32 3.60
N GLN A 29 11.78 4.57 3.75
CA GLN A 29 11.08 5.68 3.10
C GLN A 29 11.42 5.74 1.61
N ILE A 30 10.41 5.49 0.77
CA ILE A 30 10.54 5.72 -0.68
C ILE A 30 10.32 7.22 -0.94
N PRO A 31 11.34 7.95 -1.45
CA PRO A 31 11.23 9.39 -1.62
C PRO A 31 10.29 9.76 -2.78
N VAL A 32 9.59 10.89 -2.64
CA VAL A 32 8.87 11.52 -3.77
C VAL A 32 9.88 11.87 -4.87
N GLY A 33 9.48 11.71 -6.12
CA GLY A 33 10.37 11.81 -7.28
C GLY A 33 10.96 10.46 -7.72
N SER A 34 10.86 9.42 -6.88
CA SER A 34 11.10 8.03 -7.30
C SER A 34 10.18 7.67 -8.48
N LYS A 35 10.56 6.64 -9.23
CA LYS A 35 9.90 6.28 -10.49
C LYS A 35 9.44 4.83 -10.48
N VAL A 36 8.29 4.59 -11.12
CA VAL A 36 7.86 3.24 -11.49
C VAL A 36 8.07 3.11 -13.00
N VAL A 37 9.00 2.25 -13.40
CA VAL A 37 9.30 1.97 -14.80
C VAL A 37 8.53 0.73 -15.21
N LEU A 38 7.43 0.91 -15.94
CA LEU A 38 6.69 -0.19 -16.54
C LEU A 38 7.38 -0.63 -17.83
N LYS A 39 7.76 -1.91 -17.90
CA LYS A 39 8.59 -2.48 -18.98
C LYS A 39 7.77 -3.20 -20.05
N GLN A 40 6.56 -3.64 -19.70
CA GLN A 40 5.69 -4.44 -20.55
C GLN A 40 4.25 -3.91 -20.52
N PRO A 41 3.48 -4.04 -21.61
CA PRO A 41 2.08 -3.66 -21.61
C PRO A 41 1.31 -4.53 -20.60
N LEU A 42 0.39 -3.90 -19.87
CA LEU A 42 -0.45 -4.58 -18.89
C LEU A 42 -1.92 -4.42 -19.27
N GLU A 43 -2.65 -5.52 -19.35
CA GLU A 43 -4.08 -5.51 -19.67
C GLU A 43 -4.93 -5.51 -18.39
N VAL A 44 -5.75 -4.47 -18.24
CA VAL A 44 -6.77 -4.37 -17.20
C VAL A 44 -8.08 -4.83 -17.81
N SER A 45 -8.64 -5.93 -17.28
CA SER A 45 -9.87 -6.52 -17.79
C SER A 45 -11.04 -5.55 -17.75
N ALA A 46 -12.02 -5.76 -18.64
CA ALA A 46 -13.28 -5.03 -18.62
C ALA A 46 -13.94 -5.06 -17.24
N HIS A 47 -14.62 -3.97 -16.88
CA HIS A 47 -15.29 -3.81 -15.58
C HIS A 47 -14.35 -3.94 -14.37
N ARG A 48 -13.07 -3.62 -14.55
CA ARG A 48 -12.07 -3.51 -13.48
C ARG A 48 -11.32 -2.18 -13.62
N THR A 49 -10.82 -1.70 -12.49
CA THR A 49 -9.91 -0.56 -12.41
C THR A 49 -8.55 -0.96 -11.86
N ARG A 50 -8.34 -2.24 -11.56
CA ARG A 50 -7.11 -2.73 -10.91
C ARG A 50 -6.62 -3.99 -11.61
N LEU A 51 -5.31 -4.09 -11.73
CA LEU A 51 -4.59 -5.29 -12.12
C LEU A 51 -3.55 -5.58 -11.05
N PHE A 52 -3.56 -6.80 -10.51
CA PHE A 52 -2.66 -7.23 -9.45
C PHE A 52 -1.41 -7.87 -10.04
N LEU A 53 -0.30 -7.74 -9.32
CA LEU A 53 1.01 -8.28 -9.64
C LEU A 53 1.54 -9.01 -8.41
N GLN A 54 1.95 -10.26 -8.59
CA GLN A 54 2.62 -11.02 -7.54
C GLN A 54 3.60 -11.99 -8.19
N LEU A 55 4.81 -12.06 -7.63
CA LEU A 55 5.90 -12.91 -8.14
C LEU A 55 6.23 -12.72 -9.63
N GLY A 56 6.03 -11.50 -10.15
CA GLY A 56 6.28 -11.18 -11.55
C GLY A 56 5.19 -11.59 -12.54
N GLU A 57 4.02 -12.02 -12.04
CA GLU A 57 2.87 -12.40 -12.86
C GLU A 57 1.69 -11.44 -12.65
N THR A 58 0.86 -11.29 -13.69
CA THR A 58 -0.40 -10.55 -13.59
C THR A 58 -1.51 -11.43 -13.05
N MET A 59 -2.31 -10.91 -12.12
CA MET A 59 -3.37 -11.63 -11.40
C MET A 59 -4.63 -10.77 -11.26
N GLN A 60 -5.75 -11.43 -10.96
CA GLN A 60 -6.98 -10.77 -10.49
C GLN A 60 -7.04 -10.75 -8.97
N LEU A 61 -8.02 -10.02 -8.43
CA LEU A 61 -8.23 -9.88 -6.98
C LEU A 61 -8.43 -11.23 -6.27
N GLU A 62 -8.99 -12.20 -6.98
CA GLU A 62 -9.35 -13.52 -6.47
C GLU A 62 -8.20 -14.53 -6.53
N ASP A 63 -7.14 -14.25 -7.30
CA ASP A 63 -6.14 -15.25 -7.69
C ASP A 63 -4.85 -15.18 -6.87
N PHE A 64 -4.52 -14.03 -6.29
CA PHE A 64 -3.25 -13.85 -5.59
C PHE A 64 -3.28 -14.38 -4.14
N ASP A 65 -2.12 -14.87 -3.69
CA ASP A 65 -1.92 -15.31 -2.31
C ASP A 65 -1.80 -14.10 -1.38
N ARG A 66 -2.82 -13.87 -0.55
CA ARG A 66 -2.90 -12.72 0.37
C ARG A 66 -1.85 -12.77 1.47
N TYR A 67 -1.25 -13.92 1.73
CA TYR A 67 -0.16 -14.10 2.71
C TYR A 67 1.21 -13.79 2.11
N LYS A 68 1.25 -13.28 0.88
CA LYS A 68 2.47 -12.84 0.20
C LYS A 68 2.33 -11.40 -0.27
N ALA A 69 3.47 -10.73 -0.39
CA ALA A 69 3.53 -9.39 -0.95
C ALA A 69 2.92 -9.37 -2.36
N ASN A 70 2.25 -8.27 -2.67
CA ASN A 70 1.65 -8.01 -3.97
C ASN A 70 1.64 -6.51 -4.26
N CYS A 71 1.57 -6.17 -5.53
CA CYS A 71 1.31 -4.81 -5.98
C CYS A 71 0.08 -4.79 -6.90
N ASN A 72 -0.53 -3.63 -7.11
CA ASN A 72 -1.52 -3.45 -8.16
C ASN A 72 -1.44 -2.05 -8.76
N PHE A 73 -1.58 -1.98 -10.07
CA PHE A 73 -1.89 -0.72 -10.74
C PHE A 73 -3.37 -0.41 -10.57
N GLU A 74 -3.70 0.88 -10.49
CA GLU A 74 -5.08 1.37 -10.41
C GLU A 74 -5.31 2.45 -11.47
N LEU A 75 -6.36 2.26 -12.26
CA LEU A 75 -6.90 3.20 -13.23
C LEU A 75 -7.98 4.06 -12.60
N THR A 76 -8.18 5.25 -13.15
CA THR A 76 -9.19 6.21 -12.66
C THR A 76 -10.61 5.80 -13.02
N SER A 77 -10.81 5.24 -14.20
CA SER A 77 -12.14 4.97 -14.75
C SER A 77 -12.35 3.49 -15.02
N LEU A 78 -13.58 3.04 -14.73
CA LEU A 78 -14.07 1.73 -15.14
C LEU A 78 -14.61 1.84 -16.57
N THR A 79 -14.32 0.85 -17.40
CA THR A 79 -14.77 0.77 -18.80
C THR A 79 -15.36 -0.59 -19.12
N ASP A 80 -16.20 -0.65 -20.15
CA ASP A 80 -16.81 -1.90 -20.63
C ASP A 80 -15.83 -2.76 -21.46
N GLY A 81 -14.73 -2.16 -21.94
CA GLY A 81 -13.67 -2.83 -22.67
C GLY A 81 -12.39 -3.04 -21.85
N VAL A 82 -11.50 -3.88 -22.36
CA VAL A 82 -10.13 -4.05 -21.83
C VAL A 82 -9.38 -2.72 -22.00
N GLN A 83 -8.67 -2.29 -20.96
CA GLN A 83 -7.77 -1.15 -20.99
C GLN A 83 -6.33 -1.65 -20.95
N THR A 84 -5.42 -0.97 -21.63
CA THR A 84 -3.99 -1.35 -21.63
C THR A 84 -3.15 -0.21 -21.04
N ILE A 85 -2.38 -0.53 -20.02
CA ILE A 85 -1.32 0.35 -19.51
C ILE A 85 -0.07 0.10 -20.36
N GLN A 86 0.35 1.11 -21.12
CA GLN A 86 1.50 1.01 -22.02
C GLN A 86 2.83 1.16 -21.24
N PRO A 87 3.93 0.51 -21.68
CA PRO A 87 5.25 0.70 -21.10
C PRO A 87 5.64 2.17 -21.06
N GLN A 88 5.99 2.66 -19.87
CA GLN A 88 6.53 4.00 -19.67
C GLN A 88 7.11 4.16 -18.27
N THR A 89 7.62 5.36 -17.97
CA THR A 89 8.05 5.75 -16.63
C THR A 89 7.03 6.68 -15.99
N PHE A 90 6.50 6.28 -14.83
CA PHE A 90 5.63 7.10 -14.00
C PHE A 90 6.44 7.74 -12.88
N THR A 91 6.22 9.03 -12.61
CA THR A 91 6.84 9.70 -11.46
C THR A 91 5.94 9.54 -10.24
N ILE A 92 6.52 9.15 -9.10
CA ILE A 92 5.81 9.08 -7.82
C ILE A 92 5.75 10.50 -7.24
N LYS A 93 4.57 11.12 -7.27
CA LYS A 93 4.35 12.47 -6.71
C LYS A 93 3.94 12.47 -5.24
N ARG A 94 3.48 11.31 -4.73
CA ARG A 94 3.05 11.19 -3.33
C ARG A 94 3.15 9.74 -2.86
N VAL A 95 3.64 9.54 -1.63
CA VAL A 95 3.66 8.24 -0.95
C VAL A 95 2.78 8.32 0.28
N GLU A 96 1.90 7.34 0.45
CA GLU A 96 0.98 7.22 1.59
C GLU A 96 1.09 5.83 2.19
N GLY A 97 1.15 5.73 3.52
CA GLY A 97 0.96 4.46 4.21
C GLY A 97 -0.47 3.95 4.04
N LEU A 98 -0.61 2.64 3.90
CA LEU A 98 -1.86 1.92 3.77
C LEU A 98 -1.97 0.91 4.90
N MET A 99 -3.15 0.83 5.51
CA MET A 99 -3.56 -0.30 6.34
C MET A 99 -4.98 -0.70 5.93
N VAL A 100 -5.17 -1.96 5.56
CA VAL A 100 -6.48 -2.50 5.20
C VAL A 100 -6.87 -3.57 6.21
N GLN A 101 -8.01 -3.38 6.86
CA GLN A 101 -8.63 -4.40 7.70
C GLN A 101 -9.57 -5.25 6.86
N VAL A 102 -9.41 -6.57 6.92
CA VAL A 102 -10.38 -7.49 6.32
C VAL A 102 -11.34 -7.89 7.43
N VAL A 103 -12.50 -7.24 7.49
CA VAL A 103 -13.53 -7.56 8.49
C VAL A 103 -14.47 -8.60 7.89
N ASP A 104 -14.44 -9.83 8.38
CA ASP A 104 -15.32 -10.92 7.93
C ASP A 104 -16.63 -11.03 8.76
N ARG A 105 -17.12 -9.94 9.34
CA ARG A 105 -18.34 -9.99 10.17
C ARG A 105 -19.30 -8.85 9.88
N LYS A 106 -20.53 -9.22 9.50
CA LYS A 106 -21.70 -8.36 9.73
C LYS A 106 -21.77 -8.05 11.22
N PRO A 107 -21.89 -6.78 11.66
CA PRO A 107 -22.03 -6.48 13.07
C PRO A 107 -23.44 -6.91 13.50
N GLU A 108 -23.56 -8.12 14.04
CA GLU A 108 -24.70 -8.44 14.89
C GLU A 108 -24.44 -7.71 16.21
N TYR A 109 -25.08 -6.55 16.39
CA TYR A 109 -25.03 -5.78 17.63
C TYR A 109 -25.64 -6.60 18.76
N ARG A 110 -24.82 -7.44 19.41
CA ARG A 110 -25.18 -8.13 20.64
C ARG A 110 -24.49 -7.40 21.78
N PHE A 111 -25.27 -6.70 22.60
CA PHE A 111 -24.79 -6.12 23.84
C PHE A 111 -24.35 -7.28 24.76
N ILE A 112 -23.03 -7.46 24.91
CA ILE A 112 -22.43 -8.43 25.84
C ILE A 112 -21.78 -7.64 26.98
N PRO A 113 -21.93 -8.05 28.26
CA PRO A 113 -21.37 -7.33 29.39
C PRO A 113 -19.85 -7.33 29.32
N ALA A 114 -19.22 -6.22 29.71
CA ALA A 114 -17.77 -6.07 29.76
C ALA A 114 -17.14 -7.08 30.73
N GLY A 115 -16.60 -8.16 30.19
CA GLY A 115 -15.86 -9.16 30.95
C GLY A 115 -15.38 -10.29 30.05
N LEU A 116 -14.11 -10.22 29.64
CA LEU A 116 -13.33 -11.32 29.06
C LEU A 116 -13.88 -11.93 27.76
N ASP A 117 -13.90 -11.17 26.67
CA ASP A 117 -13.93 -11.77 25.33
C ASP A 117 -12.58 -11.52 24.64
N ASP A 118 -11.86 -12.62 24.42
CA ASP A 118 -10.75 -12.77 23.46
C ASP A 118 -11.31 -12.59 22.04
N GLN A 119 -11.75 -11.36 21.74
CA GLN A 119 -12.06 -10.95 20.39
C GLN A 119 -10.73 -10.88 19.66
N GLY A 120 -10.33 -11.99 19.02
CA GLY A 120 -9.05 -12.15 18.35
C GLY A 120 -8.62 -10.90 17.58
N THR A 121 -7.32 -10.59 17.64
CA THR A 121 -6.75 -9.40 17.00
C THR A 121 -7.17 -9.35 15.53
N PRO A 122 -7.64 -8.19 15.02
CA PRO A 122 -8.00 -8.11 13.61
C PRO A 122 -6.78 -8.42 12.74
N MET A 123 -6.98 -9.25 11.72
CA MET A 123 -5.99 -9.42 10.67
C MET A 123 -6.10 -8.27 9.67
N VAL A 124 -4.95 -7.80 9.21
CA VAL A 124 -4.80 -6.62 8.37
C VAL A 124 -3.67 -6.82 7.37
N THR A 125 -3.61 -5.93 6.39
CA THR A 125 -2.45 -5.79 5.51
C THR A 125 -1.94 -4.36 5.58
N GLN A 126 -0.64 -4.20 5.85
CA GLN A 126 0.04 -2.91 5.70
C GLN A 126 0.68 -2.76 4.31
N GLY A 127 0.90 -1.52 3.89
CA GLY A 127 1.51 -1.26 2.59
C GLY A 127 1.67 0.22 2.27
N TYR A 128 1.82 0.50 0.97
CA TYR A 128 2.01 1.84 0.44
C TYR A 128 1.12 2.12 -0.76
N HIS A 129 0.67 3.36 -0.85
CA HIS A 129 0.09 3.98 -2.03
C HIS A 129 1.11 4.91 -2.67
N PHE A 130 1.56 4.57 -3.88
CA PHE A 130 2.39 5.43 -4.73
C PHE A 130 1.51 6.13 -5.76
N TRP A 131 1.25 7.40 -5.55
CA TRP A 131 0.47 8.21 -6.49
C TRP A 131 1.33 8.58 -7.68
N LEU A 132 0.86 8.16 -8.85
CA LEU A 132 1.60 8.24 -10.09
C LEU A 132 1.24 9.50 -10.86
N GLU A 133 2.21 10.00 -11.61
CA GLU A 133 2.06 11.10 -12.54
C GLU A 133 2.64 10.70 -13.90
N SER A 134 1.84 10.92 -14.95
CA SER A 134 2.23 10.78 -16.35
C SER A 134 1.43 11.75 -17.20
N SER A 135 2.10 12.43 -18.13
CA SER A 135 1.45 13.23 -19.18
C SER A 135 0.90 12.38 -20.32
N GLN A 136 1.42 11.15 -20.48
CA GLN A 136 1.05 10.25 -21.59
C GLN A 136 -0.12 9.33 -21.21
N GLN A 137 -0.19 8.88 -19.96
CA GLN A 137 -1.27 8.01 -19.45
C GLN A 137 -1.78 8.55 -18.10
N PRO A 138 -2.45 9.71 -18.08
CA PRO A 138 -2.95 10.34 -16.85
C PRO A 138 -4.01 9.51 -16.12
N GLU A 139 -4.62 8.53 -16.78
CA GLU A 139 -5.61 7.61 -16.21
C GLU A 139 -5.01 6.62 -15.20
N VAL A 140 -3.70 6.35 -15.29
CA VAL A 140 -2.96 5.46 -14.38
C VAL A 140 -2.59 6.24 -13.12
N ARG A 141 -3.45 6.15 -12.11
CA ARG A 141 -3.39 7.03 -10.93
C ARG A 141 -2.42 6.56 -9.85
N ARG A 142 -2.26 5.24 -9.69
CA ARG A 142 -1.63 4.71 -8.48
C ARG A 142 -1.06 3.30 -8.66
N LEU A 143 0.11 3.07 -8.08
CA LEU A 143 0.60 1.73 -7.74
C LEU A 143 0.38 1.54 -6.23
N SER A 144 -0.27 0.46 -5.83
CA SER A 144 -0.40 0.12 -4.40
C SER A 144 0.31 -1.19 -4.14
N CYS A 145 1.23 -1.22 -3.18
CA CYS A 145 1.93 -2.43 -2.79
C CYS A 145 1.63 -2.77 -1.33
N ARG A 146 1.49 -4.05 -1.05
CA ARG A 146 0.98 -4.60 0.19
C ARG A 146 1.88 -5.74 0.64
N GLY A 147 2.11 -5.83 1.95
CA GLY A 147 2.78 -6.96 2.58
C GLY A 147 1.82 -8.13 2.76
N ALA A 148 2.27 -9.14 3.51
CA ALA A 148 1.43 -10.27 3.89
C ALA A 148 0.24 -9.83 4.75
N PHE A 149 -0.91 -10.47 4.52
CA PHE A 149 -2.04 -10.46 5.43
C PHE A 149 -1.67 -11.22 6.70
N ASP A 150 -1.73 -10.55 7.84
CA ASP A 150 -1.28 -11.09 9.12
C ASP A 150 -2.03 -10.41 10.27
N ASP A 151 -1.81 -10.88 11.49
CA ASP A 151 -2.29 -10.21 12.69
C ASP A 151 -1.79 -8.76 12.76
N MET A 152 -2.62 -7.85 13.27
CA MET A 152 -2.30 -6.41 13.34
C MET A 152 -0.97 -6.08 14.03
N TRP A 153 -0.54 -6.90 14.99
CA TRP A 153 0.73 -6.70 15.69
C TRP A 153 1.95 -7.27 14.94
N ALA A 154 1.73 -8.19 14.00
CA ALA A 154 2.78 -8.89 13.25
C ALA A 154 2.94 -8.39 11.80
N THR A 155 1.87 -7.85 11.21
CA THR A 155 1.89 -7.37 9.82
C THR A 155 2.93 -6.27 9.61
N GLN A 156 3.56 -6.28 8.44
CA GLN A 156 4.51 -5.26 8.01
C GLN A 156 4.18 -4.81 6.59
N PRO A 157 4.49 -3.55 6.23
CA PRO A 157 4.48 -3.14 4.83
C PRO A 157 5.57 -3.92 4.06
N PRO A 158 5.45 -4.05 2.73
CA PRO A 158 6.45 -4.78 1.96
C PRO A 158 7.75 -3.97 1.89
N SER A 159 8.88 -4.65 1.99
CA SER A 159 10.21 -4.11 1.69
C SER A 159 10.36 -3.74 0.21
N ILE A 160 11.40 -2.98 -0.12
CA ILE A 160 11.72 -2.66 -1.53
C ILE A 160 11.97 -3.94 -2.33
N GLU A 161 12.64 -4.93 -1.75
CA GLU A 161 12.90 -6.22 -2.41
C GLU A 161 11.60 -6.96 -2.74
N GLU A 162 10.66 -7.03 -1.79
CA GLU A 162 9.35 -7.64 -2.00
C GLU A 162 8.51 -6.88 -3.04
N ILE A 163 8.61 -5.54 -3.07
CA ILE A 163 7.98 -4.72 -4.11
C ILE A 163 8.55 -5.09 -5.49
N GLN A 164 9.88 -5.16 -5.62
CA GLN A 164 10.54 -5.55 -6.87
C GLN A 164 10.17 -6.97 -7.28
N GLN A 165 10.17 -7.92 -6.33
CA GLN A 165 9.79 -9.31 -6.59
C GLN A 165 8.33 -9.45 -7.02
N SER A 166 7.42 -8.67 -6.43
CA SER A 166 6.00 -8.65 -6.80
C SER A 166 5.81 -8.22 -8.26
N MET A 167 6.58 -7.22 -8.70
CA MET A 167 6.53 -6.71 -10.08
C MET A 167 7.35 -7.55 -11.07
N GLY A 168 8.41 -8.23 -10.60
CA GLY A 168 9.31 -9.03 -11.41
C GLY A 168 9.84 -8.29 -12.64
N ASN A 169 9.70 -8.90 -13.82
CA ASN A 169 10.14 -8.29 -15.09
C ASN A 169 9.09 -7.35 -15.72
N LEU A 170 7.93 -7.17 -15.10
CA LEU A 170 6.85 -6.33 -15.63
C LEU A 170 7.13 -4.85 -15.35
N ALA A 171 7.64 -4.52 -14.17
CA ALA A 171 7.95 -3.16 -13.76
C ALA A 171 9.12 -3.11 -12.76
N GLU A 172 9.67 -1.92 -12.54
CA GLU A 172 10.77 -1.68 -11.61
C GLU A 172 10.54 -0.40 -10.82
N LEU A 173 10.84 -0.42 -9.52
CA LEU A 173 10.89 0.77 -8.68
C LEU A 173 12.31 1.37 -8.69
N GLN A 174 12.45 2.61 -9.15
CA GLN A 174 13.71 3.34 -9.12
C GLN A 174 13.63 4.45 -8.08
N LEU A 175 14.49 4.39 -7.06
CA LEU A 175 14.52 5.38 -5.99
C LEU A 175 15.14 6.70 -6.49
N ALA A 176 14.53 7.82 -6.11
CA ALA A 176 15.19 9.12 -6.25
C ALA A 176 16.36 9.22 -5.26
N LEU A 177 17.41 9.93 -5.68
CA LEU A 177 18.60 10.24 -4.87
C LEU A 177 18.38 11.51 -4.04
#